data_AF-A0A1G3R0L2-F1
#
_entry.id   AF-A0A1G3R0L2-F1
#
_cell.length_a   1.000
_cell.length_b   1.000
_cell.length_c   1.000
_cell.angle_alpha   90.00
_cell.angle_beta   90.00
_cell.angle_gamma   90.00
#
_symmetry.space_group_name_H-M   'P 1'
#
loop_
_entity.id
_entity.type
_entity.pdbx_description
1 polymer ?
#
loop_
_entity_poly.entity_id
_entity_poly.type
_entity_poly.pdbx_seq_one_letter_code
_entity_poly.pdbx_strand_id
1 'polypeptide(L)'
;MKCGLSRALLGLCLAALASCGYFDPLNPPDPGPADRSITWERALGGGNGSVARGVQQTSDGFLLFGTDEGNTSESDIWLVKTDGAGAELWSSAFGGAAEEIGRCLRPSPDGSYILVGSTRSVGAGGWDVYLVKTDADGSWRWGKTFGGSADDHGWSVECIVDGYAIVGSTASFGDDDGDGYLIRVNGSGELLWQKTFGGANADEGYAVRNTSDGGFIIAGYTQASFAGDDNAWLVKADANGNLVWEKVFGTIADSTADIPGCLEQGKDVLLTSDDGYLLAGYTHSLGAGEFDAWLIKTDDEGNKEWERTLGGEGWDQAEAVVLTADGGYALAGMSRFRGDWKQAWLAKTDAAGNLEWDKRFGGIGDEWAYALLQTPEQGYLLGGATTSHGGDMAYLVYYKP
;
A
#
# COMPACT_ATOMS: atom_id res chain seq x y z
N MET A 1 29.61 -77.92 16.69
CA MET A 1 29.22 -76.67 16.02
C MET A 1 30.03 -75.54 16.68
N LYS A 2 31.28 -75.34 16.20
CA LYS A 2 31.80 -74.11 15.55
C LYS A 2 31.67 -72.86 16.45
N CYS A 3 32.72 -72.50 17.20
CA CYS A 3 33.80 -71.53 16.86
C CYS A 3 33.35 -70.07 17.04
N GLY A 4 34.07 -69.15 17.69
CA GLY A 4 35.43 -69.16 18.24
C GLY A 4 35.76 -67.83 18.95
N LEU A 5 36.88 -67.83 19.68
CA LEU A 5 37.48 -66.68 20.36
C LEU A 5 37.98 -65.59 19.38
N SER A 6 38.04 -64.34 19.85
CA SER A 6 39.24 -63.50 19.76
C SER A 6 39.22 -62.35 20.78
N ARG A 7 40.29 -62.24 21.57
CA ARG A 7 40.70 -61.09 22.40
C ARG A 7 41.99 -60.52 21.80
N ALA A 8 42.09 -59.20 21.66
CA ALA A 8 43.30 -58.36 21.64
C ALA A 8 42.98 -57.02 20.94
N LEU A 9 43.51 -55.83 21.24
CA LEU A 9 44.25 -55.23 22.36
C LEU A 9 44.40 -53.73 21.96
N LEU A 10 44.38 -52.83 22.94
CA LEU A 10 44.98 -51.47 22.96
C LEU A 10 44.51 -50.36 21.97
N GLY A 11 44.22 -49.18 22.55
CA GLY A 11 44.40 -47.89 21.89
C GLY A 11 43.43 -46.80 22.34
N LEU A 12 43.71 -46.12 23.45
CA LEU A 12 43.14 -44.79 23.72
C LEU A 12 43.56 -43.82 22.60
N CYS A 13 42.61 -43.10 22.00
CA CYS A 13 42.87 -41.73 21.59
C CYS A 13 41.56 -40.92 21.63
N LEU A 14 41.54 -39.93 22.51
CA LEU A 14 40.63 -38.80 22.47
C LEU A 14 40.83 -38.10 21.12
N ALA A 15 39.77 -37.98 20.32
CA ALA A 15 39.74 -37.05 19.20
C ALA A 15 38.35 -36.45 19.13
N ALA A 16 38.29 -35.15 19.42
CA ALA A 16 37.14 -34.31 19.16
C ALA A 16 36.82 -34.39 17.66
N LEU A 17 35.58 -34.74 17.34
CA LEU A 17 35.00 -34.51 16.02
C LEU A 17 33.82 -33.56 16.22
N ALA A 18 34.07 -32.31 15.86
CA ALA A 18 33.03 -31.40 15.42
C ALA A 18 32.29 -32.07 14.26
N SER A 19 31.01 -32.38 14.44
CA SER A 19 30.12 -32.74 13.35
C SER A 19 29.34 -31.50 12.95
N CYS A 20 29.53 -31.09 11.70
CA CYS A 20 28.75 -30.08 10.99
C CYS A 20 27.25 -30.20 11.31
N GLY A 21 26.63 -29.06 11.60
CA GLY A 21 25.20 -28.93 11.81
C GLY A 21 24.44 -29.45 10.59
N TYR A 22 23.57 -30.43 10.85
CA TYR A 22 22.56 -30.88 9.93
C TYR A 22 21.49 -29.78 9.85
N PHE A 23 21.37 -29.13 8.68
CA PHE A 23 20.27 -28.22 8.40
C PHE A 23 18.99 -29.06 8.28
N ASP A 24 18.03 -28.85 9.19
CA ASP A 24 16.67 -29.37 9.06
C ASP A 24 15.84 -28.33 8.27
N PRO A 25 15.48 -28.61 7.00
CA PRO A 25 14.75 -27.66 6.16
C PRO A 25 13.28 -27.48 6.59
N LEU A 26 12.80 -28.20 7.61
CA LEU A 26 11.43 -28.08 8.13
C LEU A 26 11.34 -27.22 9.41
N ASN A 27 12.46 -26.70 9.91
CA ASN A 27 12.50 -25.82 11.08
C ASN A 27 13.65 -24.79 10.94
N PRO A 28 13.42 -23.65 10.26
CA PRO A 28 14.38 -22.55 10.30
C PRO A 28 14.56 -22.06 11.76
N PRO A 29 15.75 -21.57 12.14
CA PRO A 29 15.95 -21.00 13.46
C PRO A 29 14.96 -19.84 13.69
N ASP A 30 14.30 -19.90 14.84
CA ASP A 30 13.42 -18.89 15.43
C ASP A 30 13.89 -17.45 15.18
N PRO A 31 13.14 -16.59 14.46
CA PRO A 31 13.35 -15.15 14.58
C PRO A 31 12.78 -14.80 15.95
N GLY A 32 13.67 -14.63 16.93
CA GLY A 32 13.33 -14.46 18.34
C GLY A 32 12.31 -13.36 18.66
N PRO A 33 11.99 -13.14 19.96
CA PRO A 33 10.88 -12.29 20.37
C PRO A 33 11.03 -10.87 19.81
N ALA A 34 9.94 -10.33 19.24
CA ALA A 34 9.76 -8.97 18.71
C ALA A 34 11.07 -8.19 18.56
N ASP A 35 11.58 -8.07 17.33
CA ASP A 35 12.77 -7.27 17.03
C ASP A 35 12.58 -5.87 17.64
N ARG A 36 13.29 -5.59 18.75
CA ARG A 36 13.21 -4.34 19.51
C ARG A 36 14.02 -3.23 18.82
N SER A 37 13.91 -3.17 17.50
CA SER A 37 14.51 -2.18 16.60
C SER A 37 13.51 -1.08 16.21
N ILE A 38 12.31 -1.09 16.78
CA ILE A 38 11.36 0.03 16.68
C ILE A 38 11.98 1.24 17.40
N THR A 39 12.18 2.35 16.67
CA THR A 39 12.66 3.59 17.30
C THR A 39 11.55 4.17 18.17
N TRP A 40 10.32 4.17 17.66
CA TRP A 40 9.09 4.37 18.43
C TRP A 40 7.87 3.96 17.59
N GLU A 41 6.76 3.69 18.28
CA GLU A 41 5.44 3.48 17.69
C GLU A 41 4.38 4.32 18.43
N ARG A 42 3.32 4.72 17.74
CA ARG A 42 2.19 5.49 18.30
C ARG A 42 0.88 4.99 17.74
N ALA A 43 -0.13 4.96 18.59
CA ALA A 43 -1.53 4.90 18.19
C ALA A 43 -2.15 6.28 18.41
N LEU A 44 -2.79 6.82 17.38
CA LEU A 44 -3.43 8.14 17.39
C LEU A 44 -4.92 7.99 17.02
N GLY A 45 -5.74 8.95 17.46
CA GLY A 45 -7.19 8.94 17.27
C GLY A 45 -7.93 8.28 18.43
N GLY A 46 -9.20 7.94 18.23
CA GLY A 46 -10.00 7.25 19.24
C GLY A 46 -11.44 7.04 18.78
N GLY A 47 -12.05 5.93 19.24
CA GLY A 47 -13.26 5.39 18.63
C GLY A 47 -12.92 4.28 17.65
N ASN A 48 -13.88 3.42 17.31
CA ASN A 48 -13.63 2.36 16.34
C ASN A 48 -13.50 3.03 14.96
N GLY A 49 -12.31 3.10 14.34
CA GLY A 49 -12.21 3.42 12.91
C GLY A 49 -11.15 4.43 12.47
N SER A 50 -10.23 4.86 13.36
CA SER A 50 -9.16 5.77 12.95
C SER A 50 -8.10 5.03 12.14
N VAL A 51 -7.73 5.54 10.95
CA VAL A 51 -6.77 4.91 10.04
C VAL A 51 -5.84 5.95 9.45
N ALA A 52 -4.53 5.70 9.43
CA ALA A 52 -3.57 6.49 8.66
C ALA A 52 -3.34 5.87 7.27
N ARG A 53 -3.70 6.59 6.22
CA ARG A 53 -3.53 6.24 4.79
C ARG A 53 -2.41 7.01 4.10
N GLY A 54 -1.85 8.02 4.76
CA GLY A 54 -0.72 8.80 4.24
C GLY A 54 0.20 9.26 5.36
N VAL A 55 1.50 9.28 5.08
CA VAL A 55 2.52 9.84 5.98
C VAL A 55 3.48 10.74 5.21
N GLN A 56 3.92 11.83 5.82
CA GLN A 56 4.85 12.78 5.21
C GLN A 56 5.80 13.34 6.28
N GLN A 57 7.10 13.43 5.97
CA GLN A 57 8.04 14.13 6.83
C GLN A 57 7.97 15.64 6.59
N THR A 58 8.05 16.38 7.68
CA THR A 58 8.14 17.85 7.72
C THR A 58 9.43 18.24 8.42
N SER A 59 9.80 19.53 8.39
CA SER A 59 11.07 20.00 8.98
C SER A 59 11.17 19.78 10.49
N ASP A 60 10.05 19.63 11.19
CA ASP A 60 9.95 19.57 12.66
C ASP A 60 9.16 18.34 13.17
N GLY A 61 8.89 17.36 12.31
CA GLY A 61 8.20 16.12 12.68
C GLY A 61 7.51 15.46 11.49
N PHE A 62 6.30 14.94 11.69
CA PHE A 62 5.58 14.21 10.65
C PHE A 62 4.14 14.69 10.50
N LEU A 63 3.59 14.47 9.33
CA LEU A 63 2.16 14.54 9.04
C LEU A 63 1.63 13.14 8.83
N LEU A 64 0.44 12.91 9.34
CA LEU A 64 -0.37 11.73 9.08
C LEU A 64 -1.68 12.19 8.50
N PHE A 65 -2.22 11.36 7.62
CA PHE A 65 -3.49 11.60 7.00
C PHE A 65 -4.28 10.30 6.90
N GLY A 66 -5.60 10.38 7.02
CA GLY A 66 -6.50 9.29 6.68
C GLY A 66 -7.91 9.59 7.15
N THR A 67 -8.46 8.70 7.97
CA THR A 67 -9.83 8.78 8.46
C THR A 67 -9.84 8.76 9.98
N ASP A 68 -10.75 9.50 10.60
CA ASP A 68 -11.06 9.40 12.03
C ASP A 68 -12.58 9.28 12.21
N GLU A 69 -13.04 8.23 12.86
CA GLU A 69 -14.45 8.08 13.24
C GLU A 69 -14.79 8.84 14.53
N GLY A 70 -13.81 9.13 15.38
CA GLY A 70 -14.09 9.78 16.66
C GLY A 70 -15.10 8.97 17.51
N ASN A 71 -15.92 9.65 18.33
CA ASN A 71 -16.96 9.00 19.16
C ASN A 71 -18.37 9.05 18.53
N THR A 72 -18.46 9.49 17.28
CA THR A 72 -19.68 9.58 16.49
C THR A 72 -19.55 8.52 15.41
N SER A 73 -20.58 7.76 15.06
CA SER A 73 -20.44 6.69 14.04
C SER A 73 -20.26 7.21 12.60
N GLU A 74 -19.67 8.40 12.45
CA GLU A 74 -19.51 9.16 11.21
C GLU A 74 -18.02 9.50 11.10
N SER A 75 -17.38 9.06 10.01
CA SER A 75 -15.97 9.29 9.75
C SER A 75 -15.72 10.62 9.08
N ASP A 76 -14.63 11.29 9.45
CA ASP A 76 -14.11 12.47 8.75
C ASP A 76 -12.74 12.20 8.14
N ILE A 77 -12.38 12.93 7.08
CA ILE A 77 -10.98 13.00 6.65
C ILE A 77 -10.17 13.64 7.77
N TRP A 78 -9.08 13.01 8.19
CA TRP A 78 -8.28 13.44 9.32
C TRP A 78 -6.85 13.75 8.90
N LEU A 79 -6.32 14.89 9.37
CA LEU A 79 -4.94 15.34 9.17
C LEU A 79 -4.32 15.65 10.53
N VAL A 80 -3.17 15.04 10.81
CA VAL A 80 -2.48 15.16 12.10
C VAL A 80 -1.05 15.60 11.87
N LYS A 81 -0.59 16.57 12.65
CA LYS A 81 0.82 16.90 12.78
C LYS A 81 1.37 16.35 14.08
N THR A 82 2.55 15.76 13.98
CA THR A 82 3.33 15.29 15.12
C THR A 82 4.70 15.95 15.16
N ASP A 83 5.35 15.86 16.32
CA ASP A 83 6.77 16.12 16.47
C ASP A 83 7.62 14.94 15.94
N GLY A 84 8.96 15.07 16.01
CA GLY A 84 9.87 14.00 15.59
C GLY A 84 9.82 12.71 16.43
N ALA A 85 9.13 12.72 17.56
CA ALA A 85 8.89 11.57 18.43
C ALA A 85 7.47 10.99 18.28
N GLY A 86 6.70 11.48 17.30
CA GLY A 86 5.34 11.04 17.01
C GLY A 86 4.28 11.55 17.98
N ALA A 87 4.59 12.52 18.86
CA ALA A 87 3.57 13.13 19.71
C ALA A 87 2.74 14.14 18.91
N GLU A 88 1.42 14.07 19.04
CA GLU A 88 0.50 15.00 18.36
C GLU A 88 0.74 16.45 18.79
N LEU A 89 0.89 17.33 17.80
CA LEU A 89 1.00 18.78 17.96
C LEU A 89 -0.34 19.46 17.66
N TRP A 90 -1.01 19.03 16.60
CA TRP A 90 -2.34 19.45 16.22
C TRP A 90 -3.00 18.42 15.30
N SER A 91 -4.32 18.47 15.22
CA SER A 91 -5.12 17.72 14.27
C SER A 91 -6.27 18.57 13.70
N SER A 92 -6.66 18.24 12.47
CA SER A 92 -7.78 18.83 11.74
C SER A 92 -8.64 17.71 11.14
N ALA A 93 -9.96 17.84 11.24
CA ALA A 93 -10.92 16.97 10.59
C ALA A 93 -11.65 17.74 9.48
N PHE A 94 -11.94 17.07 8.37
CA PHE A 94 -12.61 17.63 7.20
C PHE A 94 -13.72 16.68 6.74
N GLY A 95 -14.96 17.11 6.96
CA GLY A 95 -16.15 16.40 6.53
C GLY A 95 -17.41 17.19 6.85
N GLY A 96 -18.54 16.51 6.87
CA GLY A 96 -19.87 17.07 7.01
C GLY A 96 -20.71 16.33 8.03
N ALA A 97 -21.93 15.96 7.65
CA ALA A 97 -22.91 15.32 8.52
C ALA A 97 -23.06 13.82 8.25
N ALA A 98 -22.22 13.26 7.38
CA ALA A 98 -22.17 11.87 6.99
C ALA A 98 -20.69 11.46 6.82
N GLU A 99 -20.44 10.26 6.33
CA GLU A 99 -19.11 9.66 6.30
C GLU A 99 -18.19 10.24 5.21
N GLU A 100 -16.94 10.50 5.58
CA GLU A 100 -15.83 10.91 4.74
C GLU A 100 -14.60 10.03 4.99
N ILE A 101 -14.01 9.50 3.91
CA ILE A 101 -12.87 8.58 3.99
C ILE A 101 -11.67 9.20 3.29
N GLY A 102 -10.56 9.42 4.01
CA GLY A 102 -9.31 9.90 3.42
C GLY A 102 -8.47 8.77 2.83
N ARG A 103 -7.90 8.96 1.62
CA ARG A 103 -7.14 7.92 0.89
C ARG A 103 -5.74 8.32 0.47
N CYS A 104 -5.50 9.55 0.02
CA CYS A 104 -4.16 10.03 -0.29
C CYS A 104 -3.91 11.51 0.07
N LEU A 105 -2.66 11.83 0.41
CA LEU A 105 -2.17 13.19 0.65
C LEU A 105 -0.93 13.46 -0.22
N ARG A 106 -0.84 14.67 -0.76
CA ARG A 106 0.36 15.21 -1.40
C ARG A 106 0.73 16.61 -0.88
N PRO A 107 1.99 16.85 -0.50
CA PRO A 107 2.47 18.20 -0.28
C PRO A 107 2.57 18.95 -1.61
N SER A 108 2.28 20.25 -1.58
CA SER A 108 2.48 21.17 -2.69
C SER A 108 3.76 21.99 -2.49
N PRO A 109 4.42 22.48 -3.56
CA PRO A 109 5.64 23.28 -3.45
C PRO A 109 5.49 24.59 -2.65
N ASP A 110 4.28 25.12 -2.52
CA ASP A 110 3.94 26.30 -1.73
C ASP A 110 3.76 26.00 -0.23
N GLY A 111 3.98 24.75 0.20
CA GLY A 111 3.83 24.28 1.57
C GLY A 111 2.40 23.88 1.94
N SER A 112 1.41 24.05 1.05
CA SER A 112 0.05 23.55 1.26
C SER A 112 -0.05 22.04 1.07
N TYR A 113 -1.18 21.46 1.48
CA TYR A 113 -1.48 20.05 1.22
C TYR A 113 -2.72 19.91 0.35
N ILE A 114 -2.69 18.93 -0.55
CA ILE A 114 -3.86 18.44 -1.26
C ILE A 114 -4.17 17.03 -0.77
N LEU A 115 -5.45 16.79 -0.49
CA LEU A 115 -5.94 15.56 0.09
C LEU A 115 -7.08 15.03 -0.79
N VAL A 116 -7.15 13.73 -0.97
CA VAL A 116 -8.26 13.09 -1.68
C VAL A 116 -8.83 11.93 -0.89
N GLY A 117 -10.13 11.76 -1.05
CA GLY A 117 -10.91 10.71 -0.41
C GLY A 117 -12.27 10.53 -1.08
N SER A 118 -13.22 10.02 -0.31
CA SER A 118 -14.63 9.94 -0.69
C SER A 118 -15.51 10.61 0.37
N THR A 119 -16.67 11.13 -0.02
CA THR A 119 -17.63 11.81 0.87
C THR A 119 -19.05 11.32 0.60
N ARG A 120 -19.86 11.21 1.66
CA ARG A 120 -21.32 11.07 1.59
C ARG A 120 -22.05 12.35 2.02
N SER A 121 -21.33 13.30 2.60
CA SER A 121 -21.91 14.55 3.09
C SER A 121 -22.26 15.53 1.98
N VAL A 122 -21.47 15.57 0.91
CA VAL A 122 -21.59 16.57 -0.16
C VAL A 122 -21.33 15.94 -1.52
N GLY A 123 -22.14 16.28 -2.52
CA GLY A 123 -21.96 15.76 -3.87
C GLY A 123 -23.27 15.43 -4.55
N ALA A 124 -23.23 14.51 -5.51
CA ALA A 124 -24.29 14.25 -6.46
C ALA A 124 -25.06 12.95 -6.24
N GLY A 125 -24.94 12.24 -5.12
CA GLY A 125 -25.84 11.13 -4.82
C GLY A 125 -25.28 10.18 -3.78
N GLY A 126 -24.61 9.14 -4.27
CA GLY A 126 -23.92 8.15 -3.45
C GLY A 126 -22.65 8.71 -2.82
N TRP A 127 -21.60 7.91 -2.80
CA TRP A 127 -20.25 8.42 -2.53
C TRP A 127 -19.78 9.31 -3.67
N ASP A 128 -19.09 10.40 -3.36
CA ASP A 128 -18.41 11.24 -4.36
C ASP A 128 -16.92 11.37 -4.03
N VAL A 129 -16.08 11.58 -5.06
CA VAL A 129 -14.67 11.92 -4.88
C VAL A 129 -14.58 13.25 -4.15
N TYR A 130 -13.88 13.30 -3.01
CA TYR A 130 -13.67 14.55 -2.26
C TYR A 130 -12.21 15.01 -2.32
N LEU A 131 -11.98 16.17 -2.91
CA LEU A 131 -10.67 16.82 -2.99
C LEU A 131 -10.64 18.03 -2.05
N VAL A 132 -9.73 18.01 -1.09
CA VAL A 132 -9.58 19.08 -0.08
C VAL A 132 -8.21 19.71 -0.23
N LYS A 133 -8.15 21.05 -0.24
CA LYS A 133 -6.89 21.80 -0.11
C LYS A 133 -6.84 22.48 1.24
N THR A 134 -5.67 22.42 1.86
CA THR A 134 -5.37 23.05 3.15
C THR A 134 -4.21 24.02 3.04
N ASP A 135 -3.99 24.83 4.06
CA ASP A 135 -2.77 25.58 4.31
C ASP A 135 -1.67 24.69 4.92
N ALA A 136 -0.45 25.22 5.02
CA ALA A 136 0.69 24.52 5.62
C ALA A 136 0.48 24.16 7.11
N ASP A 137 -0.41 24.85 7.79
CA ASP A 137 -0.82 24.62 9.18
C ASP A 137 -2.03 23.67 9.31
N GLY A 138 -2.49 23.09 8.19
CA GLY A 138 -3.65 22.20 8.17
C GLY A 138 -5.00 22.92 8.23
N SER A 139 -5.05 24.25 8.13
CA SER A 139 -6.33 24.96 8.04
C SER A 139 -6.98 24.78 6.66
N TRP A 140 -8.30 24.68 6.64
CA TRP A 140 -9.06 24.43 5.40
C TRP A 140 -9.02 25.65 4.47
N ARG A 141 -8.78 25.43 3.17
CA ARG A 141 -8.87 26.48 2.12
C ARG A 141 -10.08 26.30 1.22
N TRP A 142 -10.25 25.10 0.66
CA TRP A 142 -11.39 24.76 -0.18
C TRP A 142 -11.58 23.24 -0.26
N GLY A 143 -12.81 22.82 -0.59
CA GLY A 143 -13.18 21.45 -0.91
C GLY A 143 -13.95 21.39 -2.23
N LYS A 144 -13.75 20.32 -2.99
CA LYS A 144 -14.42 20.05 -4.28
C LYS A 144 -14.86 18.60 -4.35
N THR A 145 -16.02 18.38 -4.95
CA THR A 145 -16.56 17.03 -5.16
C THR A 145 -16.66 16.73 -6.65
N PHE A 146 -16.44 15.46 -7.00
CA PHE A 146 -16.56 14.97 -8.37
C PHE A 146 -17.24 13.59 -8.36
N GLY A 147 -18.19 13.38 -9.26
CA GLY A 147 -19.03 12.20 -9.27
C GLY A 147 -20.38 12.50 -9.90
N GLY A 148 -21.28 11.52 -9.86
CA GLY A 148 -22.65 11.59 -10.33
C GLY A 148 -23.63 11.02 -9.30
N SER A 149 -24.71 10.41 -9.78
CA SER A 149 -25.77 9.92 -8.88
C SER A 149 -25.46 8.60 -8.17
N ALA A 150 -24.46 7.86 -8.64
CA ALA A 150 -24.03 6.59 -8.07
C ALA A 150 -22.76 6.81 -7.22
N ASP A 151 -22.10 5.72 -6.84
CA ASP A 151 -20.89 5.78 -6.01
C ASP A 151 -19.65 6.09 -6.87
N ASP A 152 -18.85 7.05 -6.42
CA ASP A 152 -17.60 7.51 -7.02
C ASP A 152 -16.56 7.70 -5.91
N HIS A 153 -15.39 7.06 -6.05
CA HIS A 153 -14.38 7.00 -5.00
C HIS A 153 -13.05 7.60 -5.45
N GLY A 154 -12.46 8.46 -4.62
CA GLY A 154 -11.11 8.99 -4.83
C GLY A 154 -10.08 8.17 -4.07
N TRP A 155 -9.09 7.60 -4.77
CA TRP A 155 -8.05 6.75 -4.16
C TRP A 155 -6.70 7.43 -4.06
N SER A 156 -6.26 8.11 -5.13
CA SER A 156 -4.94 8.75 -5.16
C SER A 156 -4.96 10.09 -5.88
N VAL A 157 -4.12 11.02 -5.43
CA VAL A 157 -3.94 12.35 -6.02
C VAL A 157 -2.45 12.58 -6.28
N GLU A 158 -2.15 13.23 -7.40
CA GLU A 158 -0.80 13.64 -7.76
C GLU A 158 -0.76 15.14 -8.09
N CYS A 159 0.24 15.83 -7.55
CA CYS A 159 0.51 17.23 -7.87
C CYS A 159 1.18 17.30 -9.24
N ILE A 160 0.63 18.09 -10.16
CA ILE A 160 1.21 18.29 -11.48
C ILE A 160 1.30 19.77 -11.81
N VAL A 161 1.97 20.08 -12.92
CA VAL A 161 2.06 21.46 -13.41
C VAL A 161 0.64 22.02 -13.55
N ASP A 162 0.39 23.16 -12.91
CA ASP A 162 -0.88 23.90 -12.93
C ASP A 162 -2.13 23.19 -12.37
N GLY A 163 -1.98 22.12 -11.58
CA GLY A 163 -3.09 21.59 -10.79
C GLY A 163 -2.86 20.18 -10.26
N TYR A 164 -3.92 19.36 -10.27
CA TYR A 164 -3.89 18.01 -9.72
C TYR A 164 -4.49 17.00 -10.69
N ALA A 165 -4.02 15.76 -10.59
CA ALA A 165 -4.66 14.59 -11.19
C ALA A 165 -5.12 13.65 -10.07
N ILE A 166 -6.35 13.15 -10.18
CA ILE A 166 -6.95 12.24 -9.21
C ILE A 166 -7.30 10.95 -9.93
N VAL A 167 -7.01 9.81 -9.30
CA VAL A 167 -7.52 8.51 -9.76
C VAL A 167 -8.42 7.87 -8.71
N GLY A 168 -9.39 7.11 -9.20
CA GLY A 168 -10.52 6.62 -8.45
C GLY A 168 -11.24 5.45 -9.12
N SER A 169 -12.47 5.23 -8.67
CA SER A 169 -13.49 4.45 -9.38
C SER A 169 -14.79 5.25 -9.52
N THR A 170 -15.59 4.93 -10.53
CA THR A 170 -16.87 5.59 -10.83
C THR A 170 -17.91 4.57 -11.25
N ALA A 171 -19.03 4.49 -10.53
CA ALA A 171 -20.26 3.83 -10.98
C ALA A 171 -21.23 4.81 -11.66
N SER A 172 -20.90 6.11 -11.69
CA SER A 172 -21.75 7.16 -12.27
C SER A 172 -21.53 7.39 -13.76
N PHE A 173 -20.31 7.13 -14.22
CA PHE A 173 -19.85 7.33 -15.58
C PHE A 173 -19.20 6.04 -16.08
N GLY A 174 -19.47 5.69 -17.34
CA GLY A 174 -18.93 4.48 -17.95
C GLY A 174 -19.93 3.33 -17.98
N ASP A 175 -19.45 2.09 -17.96
CA ASP A 175 -20.28 0.87 -18.04
C ASP A 175 -20.73 0.41 -16.62
N ASP A 176 -21.79 -0.41 -16.56
CA ASP A 176 -22.70 -0.58 -15.41
C ASP A 176 -22.08 -1.11 -14.08
N ASP A 177 -20.82 -1.55 -14.03
CA ASP A 177 -20.21 -2.22 -12.84
C ASP A 177 -19.01 -1.48 -12.22
N GLY A 178 -18.76 -0.23 -12.64
CA GLY A 178 -17.74 0.65 -12.08
C GLY A 178 -16.45 0.68 -12.90
N ASP A 179 -16.02 1.87 -13.31
CA ASP A 179 -14.82 2.07 -14.13
C ASP A 179 -13.71 2.81 -13.38
N GLY A 180 -12.46 2.62 -13.81
CA GLY A 180 -11.33 3.42 -13.37
C GLY A 180 -11.53 4.89 -13.72
N TYR A 181 -11.45 5.79 -12.74
CA TYR A 181 -11.82 7.20 -12.91
C TYR A 181 -10.60 8.12 -12.83
N LEU A 182 -10.21 8.77 -13.93
CA LEU A 182 -9.14 9.77 -13.94
C LEU A 182 -9.71 11.18 -14.10
N ILE A 183 -9.44 12.04 -13.14
CA ILE A 183 -9.93 13.42 -13.09
C ILE A 183 -8.74 14.38 -13.14
N ARG A 184 -8.86 15.41 -13.96
CA ARG A 184 -7.92 16.53 -14.02
C ARG A 184 -8.59 17.81 -13.58
N VAL A 185 -7.93 18.51 -12.66
CA VAL A 185 -8.40 19.80 -12.12
C VAL A 185 -7.30 20.84 -12.18
N ASN A 186 -7.66 22.12 -12.28
CA ASN A 186 -6.68 23.21 -12.17
C ASN A 186 -6.24 23.44 -10.70
N GLY A 187 -5.31 24.37 -10.47
CA GLY A 187 -4.81 24.71 -9.12
C GLY A 187 -5.87 25.20 -8.12
N SER A 188 -7.03 25.65 -8.60
CA SER A 188 -8.20 26.04 -7.80
C SER A 188 -9.20 24.90 -7.57
N GLY A 189 -8.90 23.70 -8.07
CA GLY A 189 -9.75 22.52 -7.98
C GLY A 189 -10.93 22.53 -8.96
N GLU A 190 -10.92 23.39 -10.00
CA GLU A 190 -11.96 23.36 -11.03
C GLU A 190 -11.69 22.25 -12.02
N LEU A 191 -12.73 21.49 -12.37
CA LEU A 191 -12.67 20.40 -13.33
C LEU A 191 -12.22 20.91 -14.70
N LEU A 192 -11.18 20.28 -15.25
CA LEU A 192 -10.72 20.49 -16.62
C LEU A 192 -11.24 19.40 -17.54
N TRP A 193 -11.07 18.15 -17.13
CA TRP A 193 -11.62 16.98 -17.80
C TRP A 193 -11.67 15.79 -16.84
N GLN A 194 -12.47 14.79 -17.20
CA GLN A 194 -12.52 13.49 -16.55
C GLN A 194 -12.62 12.39 -17.60
N LYS A 195 -12.07 11.22 -17.30
CA LYS A 195 -11.96 10.06 -18.20
C LYS A 195 -12.26 8.79 -17.42
N THR A 196 -12.90 7.86 -18.10
CA THR A 196 -13.08 6.49 -17.60
C THR A 196 -12.19 5.55 -18.37
N PHE A 197 -11.72 4.52 -17.68
CA PHE A 197 -10.93 3.43 -18.22
C PHE A 197 -11.50 2.14 -17.66
N GLY A 198 -11.57 1.10 -18.48
CA GLY A 198 -12.21 -0.16 -18.07
C GLY A 198 -13.08 -0.73 -19.17
N GLY A 199 -13.86 -1.75 -18.80
CA GLY A 199 -14.82 -2.44 -19.66
C GLY A 199 -16.13 -2.69 -18.93
N ALA A 200 -16.82 -3.78 -19.31
CA ALA A 200 -18.17 -4.05 -18.80
C ALA A 200 -18.23 -4.54 -17.34
N ASN A 201 -17.09 -4.79 -16.70
CA ASN A 201 -16.98 -5.34 -15.35
C ASN A 201 -16.22 -4.34 -14.47
N ALA A 202 -16.11 -4.61 -13.16
CA ALA A 202 -15.49 -3.67 -12.24
C ALA A 202 -14.00 -3.39 -12.55
N ASP A 203 -13.65 -2.10 -12.60
CA ASP A 203 -12.31 -1.58 -12.79
C ASP A 203 -12.06 -0.44 -11.78
N GLU A 204 -10.92 -0.45 -11.11
CA GLU A 204 -10.56 0.63 -10.17
C GLU A 204 -9.10 1.03 -10.32
N GLY A 205 -8.82 2.34 -10.24
CA GLY A 205 -7.47 2.87 -10.12
C GLY A 205 -7.13 3.24 -8.68
N TYR A 206 -6.09 2.65 -8.11
CA TYR A 206 -5.65 2.87 -6.73
C TYR A 206 -4.53 3.90 -6.60
N ALA A 207 -3.63 3.96 -7.57
CA ALA A 207 -2.48 4.87 -7.52
C ALA A 207 -2.25 5.54 -8.85
N VAL A 208 -1.90 6.83 -8.82
CA VAL A 208 -1.50 7.60 -10.01
C VAL A 208 -0.15 8.27 -9.79
N ARG A 209 0.68 8.31 -10.84
CA ARG A 209 1.92 9.10 -10.90
C ARG A 209 2.01 9.83 -12.22
N ASN A 210 2.64 11.01 -12.21
CA ASN A 210 2.99 11.72 -13.43
C ASN A 210 4.17 11.02 -14.13
N THR A 211 4.11 10.98 -15.46
CA THR A 211 5.18 10.41 -16.29
C THR A 211 6.05 11.51 -16.89
N SER A 212 7.28 11.18 -17.28
CA SER A 212 8.28 12.13 -17.79
C SER A 212 7.85 12.82 -19.08
N ASP A 213 6.98 12.18 -19.87
CA ASP A 213 6.33 12.73 -21.06
C ASP A 213 5.13 13.65 -20.76
N GLY A 214 4.81 13.87 -19.49
CA GLY A 214 3.70 14.71 -19.03
C GLY A 214 2.35 13.99 -18.95
N GLY A 215 2.28 12.69 -19.24
CA GLY A 215 1.10 11.86 -19.05
C GLY A 215 0.98 11.27 -17.63
N PHE A 216 0.22 10.20 -17.51
CA PHE A 216 -0.07 9.54 -16.24
C PHE A 216 0.14 8.03 -16.34
N ILE A 217 0.67 7.43 -15.27
CA ILE A 217 0.67 5.99 -15.06
C ILE A 217 -0.24 5.68 -13.87
N ILE A 218 -1.12 4.70 -14.03
CA ILE A 218 -2.14 4.31 -13.05
C ILE A 218 -1.98 2.83 -12.74
N ALA A 219 -2.00 2.47 -11.46
CA ALA A 219 -2.11 1.08 -11.02
C ALA A 219 -3.45 0.85 -10.32
N GLY A 220 -3.97 -0.37 -10.45
CA GLY A 220 -5.24 -0.76 -9.86
C GLY A 220 -5.58 -2.22 -10.15
N TYR A 221 -6.87 -2.50 -10.32
CA TYR A 221 -7.34 -3.81 -10.80
C TYR A 221 -8.40 -3.67 -11.89
N THR A 222 -8.56 -4.75 -12.66
CA THR A 222 -9.57 -4.91 -13.71
C THR A 222 -10.17 -6.30 -13.69
N GLN A 223 -11.48 -6.39 -13.92
CA GLN A 223 -12.22 -7.64 -14.15
C GLN A 223 -12.53 -7.89 -15.64
N ALA A 224 -11.99 -7.07 -16.55
CA ALA A 224 -12.24 -7.21 -17.98
C ALA A 224 -11.58 -8.47 -18.61
N SER A 225 -10.69 -9.14 -17.86
CA SER A 225 -9.89 -10.27 -18.34
C SER A 225 -9.99 -11.48 -17.40
N PHE A 226 -9.39 -12.61 -17.81
CA PHE A 226 -9.21 -13.81 -16.97
C PHE A 226 -10.48 -14.31 -16.27
N ALA A 227 -11.58 -14.42 -17.02
CA ALA A 227 -12.87 -14.94 -16.54
C ALA A 227 -13.59 -14.08 -15.48
N GLY A 228 -13.25 -12.79 -15.37
CA GLY A 228 -13.95 -11.86 -14.48
C GLY A 228 -13.36 -11.76 -13.08
N ASP A 229 -12.19 -12.36 -12.84
CA ASP A 229 -11.46 -12.20 -11.60
C ASP A 229 -10.74 -10.84 -11.55
N ASP A 230 -10.44 -10.33 -10.35
CA ASP A 230 -9.58 -9.16 -10.19
C ASP A 230 -8.16 -9.47 -10.68
N ASN A 231 -7.68 -8.66 -11.63
CA ASN A 231 -6.31 -8.74 -12.12
C ASN A 231 -5.59 -7.41 -11.94
N ALA A 232 -4.29 -7.44 -11.62
CA ALA A 232 -3.51 -6.22 -11.49
C ALA A 232 -3.47 -5.48 -12.84
N TRP A 233 -3.79 -4.19 -12.80
CA TRP A 233 -3.97 -3.36 -13.98
C TRP A 233 -2.99 -2.21 -13.97
N LEU A 234 -2.38 -1.94 -15.14
CA LEU A 234 -1.48 -0.83 -15.36
C LEU A 234 -1.91 -0.04 -16.60
N VAL A 235 -2.23 1.23 -16.42
CA VAL A 235 -2.75 2.10 -17.49
C VAL A 235 -1.83 3.29 -17.71
N LYS A 236 -1.41 3.50 -18.96
CA LYS A 236 -0.75 4.73 -19.39
C LYS A 236 -1.74 5.62 -20.10
N ALA A 237 -1.87 6.85 -19.61
CA ALA A 237 -2.61 7.92 -20.27
C ALA A 237 -1.66 9.05 -20.71
N ASP A 238 -2.05 9.78 -21.75
CA ASP A 238 -1.38 10.99 -22.20
C ASP A 238 -1.72 12.19 -21.29
N ALA A 239 -1.12 13.35 -21.54
CA ALA A 239 -1.35 14.57 -20.76
C ALA A 239 -2.81 15.09 -20.81
N ASN A 240 -3.60 14.65 -21.79
CA ASN A 240 -5.02 14.96 -21.95
C ASN A 240 -5.92 13.85 -21.39
N GLY A 241 -5.34 12.83 -20.73
CA GLY A 241 -6.03 11.69 -20.17
C GLY A 241 -6.51 10.67 -21.20
N ASN A 242 -6.02 10.71 -22.45
CA ASN A 242 -6.39 9.67 -23.42
C ASN A 242 -5.53 8.43 -23.19
N LEU A 243 -6.15 7.25 -23.32
CA LEU A 243 -5.46 5.97 -23.23
C LEU A 243 -4.34 5.87 -24.27
N VAL A 244 -3.13 5.56 -23.82
CA VAL A 244 -1.98 5.25 -24.68
C VAL A 244 -1.86 3.73 -24.78
N TRP A 245 -1.81 3.05 -23.64
CA TRP A 245 -1.82 1.60 -23.54
C TRP A 245 -2.31 1.18 -22.15
N GLU A 246 -2.74 -0.07 -22.05
CA GLU A 246 -3.01 -0.75 -20.78
C GLU A 246 -2.40 -2.15 -20.78
N LYS A 247 -2.10 -2.66 -19.59
CA LYS A 247 -1.57 -4.00 -19.36
C LYS A 247 -2.31 -4.61 -18.19
N VAL A 248 -2.60 -5.90 -18.34
CA VAL A 248 -3.24 -6.70 -17.30
C VAL A 248 -2.27 -7.80 -16.91
N PHE A 249 -2.03 -7.93 -15.61
CA PHE A 249 -1.19 -8.94 -15.02
C PHE A 249 -2.02 -9.75 -14.03
N GLY A 250 -2.14 -11.04 -14.28
CA GLY A 250 -2.83 -11.97 -13.42
C GLY A 250 -2.77 -13.36 -14.03
N THR A 251 -3.51 -14.29 -13.43
CA THR A 251 -3.62 -15.65 -13.96
C THR A 251 -5.07 -16.07 -14.04
N ILE A 252 -5.37 -17.06 -14.88
CA ILE A 252 -6.69 -17.69 -14.84
C ILE A 252 -6.71 -18.54 -13.57
N ALA A 253 -7.63 -18.24 -12.65
CA ALA A 253 -7.86 -19.07 -11.48
C ALA A 253 -8.06 -20.53 -11.91
N ASP A 254 -7.39 -21.48 -11.24
CA ASP A 254 -7.89 -22.85 -11.28
C ASP A 254 -9.26 -22.83 -10.60
N SER A 255 -10.30 -23.22 -11.35
CA SER A 255 -11.71 -23.32 -10.94
C SER A 255 -11.97 -24.18 -9.68
N THR A 256 -10.92 -24.66 -9.02
CA THR A 256 -10.93 -25.48 -7.82
C THR A 256 -10.62 -24.70 -6.54
N ALA A 257 -10.19 -23.44 -6.61
CA ALA A 257 -9.96 -22.61 -5.43
C ALA A 257 -11.27 -21.95 -4.96
N ASP A 258 -11.65 -22.18 -3.70
CA ASP A 258 -12.87 -21.66 -3.03
C ASP A 258 -12.84 -20.12 -2.79
N ILE A 259 -11.99 -19.36 -3.48
CA ILE A 259 -11.86 -17.91 -3.29
C ILE A 259 -12.22 -17.19 -4.60
N PRO A 260 -13.52 -16.95 -4.87
CA PRO A 260 -13.95 -16.10 -5.97
C PRO A 260 -13.65 -14.62 -5.68
N GLY A 261 -13.15 -13.91 -6.70
CA GLY A 261 -13.38 -12.47 -6.84
C GLY A 261 -12.23 -11.50 -6.54
N CYS A 262 -11.18 -11.86 -5.78
CA CYS A 262 -10.06 -10.94 -5.52
C CYS A 262 -8.71 -11.66 -5.60
N LEU A 263 -8.18 -11.85 -6.80
CA LEU A 263 -6.99 -12.67 -7.00
C LEU A 263 -5.72 -11.84 -7.11
N GLU A 264 -5.72 -10.79 -7.93
CA GLU A 264 -4.54 -9.95 -8.13
C GLU A 264 -4.91 -8.47 -8.18
N GLN A 265 -4.18 -7.63 -7.45
CA GLN A 265 -4.38 -6.18 -7.48
C GLN A 265 -3.04 -5.43 -7.43
N GLY A 266 -2.92 -4.35 -8.20
CA GLY A 266 -1.83 -3.39 -8.09
C GLY A 266 -2.25 -2.21 -7.20
N LYS A 267 -1.66 -2.10 -6.00
CA LYS A 267 -2.03 -1.11 -4.99
C LYS A 267 -1.26 0.21 -5.11
N ASP A 268 -0.01 0.14 -5.55
CA ASP A 268 0.82 1.33 -5.75
C ASP A 268 1.75 1.18 -6.96
N VAL A 269 2.19 2.32 -7.50
CA VAL A 269 3.10 2.39 -8.65
C VAL A 269 4.15 3.47 -8.48
N LEU A 270 5.36 3.17 -8.94
CA LEU A 270 6.47 4.12 -9.04
C LEU A 270 7.07 4.12 -10.45
N LEU A 271 7.65 5.26 -10.80
CA LEU A 271 8.61 5.34 -11.88
C LEU A 271 9.95 4.80 -11.38
N THR A 272 10.63 4.08 -12.27
CA THR A 272 11.96 3.56 -12.02
C THR A 272 13.01 4.37 -12.78
N SER A 273 14.28 4.26 -12.39
CA SER A 273 15.36 5.10 -12.93
C SER A 273 15.67 4.85 -14.41
N ASP A 274 15.15 3.76 -14.98
CA ASP A 274 15.27 3.37 -16.37
C ASP A 274 14.00 3.69 -17.19
N ASP A 275 13.20 4.65 -16.71
CA ASP A 275 11.93 5.10 -17.31
C ASP A 275 10.79 4.05 -17.32
N GLY A 276 11.02 2.85 -16.79
CA GLY A 276 9.98 1.84 -16.57
C GLY A 276 9.14 2.08 -15.31
N TYR A 277 8.29 1.11 -14.98
CA TYR A 277 7.38 1.18 -13.83
C TYR A 277 7.53 -0.02 -12.89
N LEU A 278 7.41 0.24 -11.59
CA LEU A 278 7.28 -0.82 -10.58
C LEU A 278 5.87 -0.78 -9.98
N LEU A 279 5.14 -1.87 -10.13
CA LEU A 279 3.87 -2.13 -9.45
C LEU A 279 4.11 -2.93 -8.19
N ALA A 280 3.42 -2.54 -7.13
CA ALA A 280 3.35 -3.29 -5.87
C ALA A 280 1.90 -3.57 -5.50
N GLY A 281 1.63 -4.77 -5.00
CA GLY A 281 0.29 -5.20 -4.62
C GLY A 281 0.31 -6.60 -4.04
N TYR A 282 -0.65 -7.42 -4.45
CA TYR A 282 -0.74 -8.81 -4.03
C TYR A 282 -1.26 -9.73 -5.13
N THR A 283 -1.01 -11.01 -4.94
CA THR A 283 -1.51 -12.11 -5.76
C THR A 283 -1.89 -13.29 -4.87
N HIS A 284 -3.04 -13.88 -5.15
CA HIS A 284 -3.46 -15.16 -4.58
C HIS A 284 -2.91 -16.33 -5.40
N SER A 285 -2.79 -16.15 -6.72
CA SER A 285 -2.52 -17.24 -7.64
C SER A 285 -1.04 -17.60 -7.76
N LEU A 286 -0.15 -16.70 -7.33
CA LEU A 286 1.29 -16.90 -7.38
C LEU A 286 1.86 -16.86 -5.96
N GLY A 287 2.95 -17.60 -5.74
CA GLY A 287 3.65 -17.57 -4.46
C GLY A 287 3.36 -18.79 -3.59
N ALA A 288 3.54 -18.63 -2.29
CA ALA A 288 3.49 -19.71 -1.32
C ALA A 288 2.52 -19.32 -0.21
N GLY A 289 1.22 -19.54 -0.36
CA GLY A 289 0.27 -19.24 0.70
C GLY A 289 -1.13 -18.95 0.19
N GLU A 290 -1.88 -18.18 0.98
CA GLU A 290 -3.18 -17.63 0.57
C GLU A 290 -2.96 -16.42 -0.34
N PHE A 291 -2.19 -15.43 0.12
CA PHE A 291 -1.86 -14.23 -0.65
C PHE A 291 -0.40 -13.90 -0.44
N ASP A 292 0.30 -13.53 -1.51
CA ASP A 292 1.67 -13.07 -1.47
C ASP A 292 1.77 -11.62 -1.97
N ALA A 293 2.67 -10.85 -1.37
CA ALA A 293 2.96 -9.52 -1.88
C ALA A 293 3.63 -9.66 -3.25
N TRP A 294 3.14 -8.90 -4.23
CA TRP A 294 3.54 -9.06 -5.62
C TRP A 294 4.17 -7.79 -6.15
N LEU A 295 5.37 -7.93 -6.70
CA LEU A 295 6.10 -6.88 -7.41
C LEU A 295 6.21 -7.21 -8.89
N ILE A 296 5.89 -6.24 -9.73
CA ILE A 296 6.03 -6.35 -11.18
C ILE A 296 6.82 -5.14 -11.68
N LYS A 297 7.96 -5.39 -12.31
CA LYS A 297 8.71 -4.37 -13.03
C LYS A 297 8.42 -4.46 -14.51
N THR A 298 8.19 -3.31 -15.12
CA THR A 298 8.00 -3.17 -16.57
C THR A 298 9.01 -2.20 -17.17
N ASP A 299 9.15 -2.28 -18.49
CA ASP A 299 9.70 -1.18 -19.30
C ASP A 299 8.69 -0.01 -19.41
N ASP A 300 9.04 1.03 -20.17
CA ASP A 300 8.25 2.24 -20.41
C ASP A 300 7.02 1.99 -21.31
N GLU A 301 7.01 0.88 -22.05
CA GLU A 301 5.88 0.38 -22.85
C GLU A 301 4.95 -0.57 -22.05
N GLY A 302 5.25 -0.78 -20.76
CA GLY A 302 4.49 -1.63 -19.86
C GLY A 302 4.73 -3.13 -20.06
N ASN A 303 5.74 -3.53 -20.83
CA ASN A 303 6.09 -4.94 -20.98
C ASN A 303 6.83 -5.42 -19.72
N LYS A 304 6.40 -6.57 -19.18
CA LYS A 304 6.97 -7.15 -17.96
C LYS A 304 8.43 -7.55 -18.17
N GLU A 305 9.33 -6.97 -17.38
CA GLU A 305 10.74 -7.34 -17.33
C GLU A 305 10.98 -8.45 -16.30
N TRP A 306 10.38 -8.31 -15.11
CA TRP A 306 10.41 -9.32 -14.07
C TRP A 306 9.24 -9.19 -13.09
N GLU A 307 8.97 -10.27 -12.37
CA GLU A 307 8.07 -10.27 -11.21
C GLU A 307 8.66 -11.02 -10.03
N ARG A 308 8.23 -10.67 -8.81
CA ARG A 308 8.61 -11.32 -7.55
C ARG A 308 7.40 -11.44 -6.65
N THR A 309 7.27 -12.60 -6.02
CA THR A 309 6.37 -12.77 -4.86
C THR A 309 7.21 -12.74 -3.59
N LEU A 310 6.69 -12.09 -2.56
CA LEU A 310 7.33 -11.92 -1.26
C LEU A 310 6.29 -12.26 -0.19
N GLY A 311 6.68 -13.06 0.80
CA GLY A 311 5.76 -13.57 1.80
C GLY A 311 6.12 -14.97 2.26
N GLY A 312 5.21 -15.58 3.00
CA GLY A 312 5.23 -17.00 3.36
C GLY A 312 3.81 -17.58 3.30
N GLU A 313 3.60 -18.74 3.94
CA GLU A 313 2.37 -19.56 3.79
C GLU A 313 1.02 -18.88 4.14
N GLY A 314 1.02 -17.63 4.63
CA GLY A 314 -0.16 -16.91 5.06
C GLY A 314 -0.64 -15.86 4.05
N TRP A 315 -1.11 -14.73 4.59
CA TRP A 315 -1.55 -13.57 3.82
C TRP A 315 -0.48 -12.49 3.92
N ASP A 316 0.18 -12.22 2.81
CA ASP A 316 1.17 -11.16 2.64
C ASP A 316 0.70 -10.23 1.52
N GLN A 317 0.77 -8.92 1.75
CA GLN A 317 0.35 -7.92 0.78
C GLN A 317 1.21 -6.67 0.90
N ALA A 318 1.56 -6.06 -0.24
CA ALA A 318 2.08 -4.71 -0.30
C ALA A 318 0.96 -3.70 -0.62
N GLU A 319 0.89 -2.61 0.14
CA GLU A 319 -0.04 -1.49 -0.05
C GLU A 319 0.67 -0.23 -0.55
N ALA A 320 1.95 -0.06 -0.18
CA ALA A 320 2.76 1.07 -0.59
C ALA A 320 4.18 0.63 -0.95
N VAL A 321 4.79 1.33 -1.91
CA VAL A 321 6.19 1.12 -2.29
C VAL A 321 6.93 2.45 -2.39
N VAL A 322 8.20 2.46 -2.00
CA VAL A 322 9.10 3.60 -2.21
C VAL A 322 10.44 3.13 -2.77
N LEU A 323 11.07 3.97 -3.60
CA LEU A 323 12.47 3.80 -3.98
C LEU A 323 13.34 4.08 -2.76
N THR A 324 14.33 3.23 -2.53
CA THR A 324 15.28 3.42 -1.44
C THR A 324 16.53 4.16 -1.90
N ALA A 325 17.18 4.87 -0.98
CA ALA A 325 18.38 5.67 -1.26
C ALA A 325 19.56 4.88 -1.88
N ASP A 326 19.61 3.55 -1.68
CA ASP A 326 20.62 2.66 -2.27
C ASP A 326 20.21 2.07 -3.64
N GLY A 327 19.03 2.44 -4.15
CA GLY A 327 18.53 2.01 -5.46
C GLY A 327 17.67 0.74 -5.43
N GLY A 328 17.43 0.13 -4.26
CA GLY A 328 16.43 -0.93 -4.10
C GLY A 328 15.02 -0.38 -3.83
N TYR A 329 14.13 -1.24 -3.35
CA TYR A 329 12.75 -0.84 -3.00
C TYR A 329 12.43 -1.16 -1.54
N ALA A 330 11.51 -0.41 -0.96
CA ALA A 330 10.90 -0.74 0.33
C ALA A 330 9.38 -0.78 0.19
N LEU A 331 8.75 -1.73 0.86
CA LEU A 331 7.33 -2.04 0.79
C LEU A 331 6.72 -1.97 2.18
N ALA A 332 5.53 -1.39 2.28
CA ALA A 332 4.71 -1.50 3.48
C ALA A 332 3.39 -2.17 3.16
N GLY A 333 2.86 -2.92 4.11
CA GLY A 333 1.61 -3.62 3.98
C GLY A 333 1.27 -4.45 5.21
N MET A 334 0.80 -5.67 5.01
CA MET A 334 0.46 -6.60 6.08
C MET A 334 1.00 -7.99 5.78
N SER A 335 1.37 -8.71 6.84
CA SER A 335 1.83 -10.09 6.79
C SER A 335 1.14 -10.88 7.89
N ARG A 336 0.58 -12.04 7.55
CA ARG A 336 0.03 -13.00 8.50
C ARG A 336 0.94 -14.21 8.55
N PHE A 337 1.57 -14.43 9.70
CA PHE A 337 2.47 -15.56 9.89
C PHE A 337 1.87 -16.60 10.85
N ARG A 338 1.90 -17.89 10.47
CA ARG A 338 1.58 -19.07 11.33
C ARG A 338 0.24 -19.05 12.07
N GLY A 339 -0.81 -18.46 11.48
CA GLY A 339 -2.16 -18.48 12.03
C GLY A 339 -2.45 -17.42 13.09
N ASP A 340 -1.49 -16.52 13.36
CA ASP A 340 -1.66 -15.36 14.22
C ASP A 340 -2.46 -14.24 13.52
N TRP A 341 -2.58 -13.10 14.20
CA TRP A 341 -3.14 -11.86 13.67
C TRP A 341 -2.25 -11.27 12.56
N LYS A 342 -2.83 -10.42 11.69
CA LYS A 342 -2.08 -9.67 10.68
C LYS A 342 -1.15 -8.68 11.38
N GLN A 343 0.09 -8.58 10.92
CA GLN A 343 1.06 -7.62 11.43
C GLN A 343 1.40 -6.59 10.34
N ALA A 344 1.61 -5.34 10.73
CA ALA A 344 2.14 -4.33 9.83
C ALA A 344 3.53 -4.78 9.34
N TRP A 345 3.71 -4.86 8.03
CA TRP A 345 4.89 -5.46 7.43
C TRP A 345 5.71 -4.40 6.69
N LEU A 346 7.02 -4.45 6.86
CA LEU A 346 8.00 -3.66 6.11
C LEU A 346 9.01 -4.62 5.49
N ALA A 347 9.16 -4.59 4.17
CA ALA A 347 10.19 -5.34 3.46
C ALA A 347 11.11 -4.41 2.68
N LYS A 348 12.39 -4.76 2.58
CA LYS A 348 13.35 -4.12 1.68
C LYS A 348 13.89 -5.13 0.68
N THR A 349 13.98 -4.69 -0.57
CA THR A 349 14.57 -5.44 -1.66
C THR A 349 15.74 -4.71 -2.28
N ASP A 350 16.56 -5.45 -3.02
CA ASP A 350 17.53 -4.88 -3.96
C ASP A 350 16.83 -4.34 -5.23
N ALA A 351 17.60 -3.74 -6.15
CA ALA A 351 17.07 -3.19 -7.40
C ALA A 351 16.45 -4.25 -8.34
N ALA A 352 16.79 -5.53 -8.15
CA ALA A 352 16.24 -6.66 -8.91
C ALA A 352 15.04 -7.31 -8.19
N GLY A 353 14.53 -6.69 -7.13
CA GLY A 353 13.37 -7.14 -6.37
C GLY A 353 13.65 -8.32 -5.42
N ASN A 354 14.91 -8.69 -5.20
CA ASN A 354 15.24 -9.77 -4.26
C ASN A 354 15.16 -9.26 -2.83
N LEU A 355 14.50 -10.01 -1.95
CA LEU A 355 14.35 -9.66 -0.54
C LEU A 355 15.72 -9.59 0.16
N GLU A 356 16.03 -8.46 0.76
CA GLU A 356 17.21 -8.26 1.59
C GLU A 356 16.89 -8.52 3.07
N TRP A 357 15.76 -7.97 3.53
CA TRP A 357 15.23 -8.17 4.88
C TRP A 357 13.76 -7.77 4.96
N ASP A 358 13.07 -8.29 5.96
CA ASP A 358 11.74 -7.84 6.34
C ASP A 358 11.59 -7.69 7.86
N LYS A 359 10.59 -6.91 8.28
CA LYS A 359 10.20 -6.63 9.66
C LYS A 359 8.69 -6.66 9.78
N ARG A 360 8.22 -7.08 10.94
CA ARG A 360 6.81 -7.08 11.32
C ARG A 360 6.64 -6.26 12.60
N PHE A 361 5.59 -5.45 12.65
CA PHE A 361 5.28 -4.54 13.75
C PHE A 361 3.84 -4.78 14.17
N GLY A 362 3.58 -4.81 15.48
CA GLY A 362 2.26 -5.11 15.99
C GLY A 362 2.23 -5.87 17.31
N GLY A 363 1.03 -6.28 17.70
CA GLY A 363 0.71 -6.77 19.04
C GLY A 363 -0.37 -7.85 19.08
N ILE A 364 -1.35 -7.68 19.97
CA ILE A 364 -2.49 -8.59 20.12
C ILE A 364 -3.65 -7.99 19.31
N GLY A 365 -3.70 -8.30 18.02
CA GLY A 365 -4.70 -7.76 17.10
C GLY A 365 -4.12 -7.67 15.69
N ASP A 366 -4.98 -7.34 14.73
CA ASP A 366 -4.56 -7.02 13.37
C ASP A 366 -3.93 -5.62 13.31
N GLU A 367 -2.81 -5.54 12.61
CA GLU A 367 -2.11 -4.34 12.20
C GLU A 367 -1.95 -4.27 10.68
N TRP A 368 -2.13 -3.07 10.16
CA TRP A 368 -1.97 -2.73 8.74
C TRP A 368 -0.97 -1.59 8.60
N ALA A 369 -0.21 -1.58 7.50
CA ALA A 369 0.52 -0.41 7.03
C ALA A 369 0.06 -0.06 5.62
N TYR A 370 -0.59 1.09 5.46
CA TYR A 370 -1.11 1.58 4.18
C TYR A 370 -0.20 2.61 3.52
N ALA A 371 0.74 3.20 4.28
CA ALA A 371 1.62 4.25 3.80
C ALA A 371 3.07 4.00 4.23
N LEU A 372 4.00 4.40 3.37
CA LEU A 372 5.43 4.27 3.60
C LEU A 372 6.17 5.53 3.14
N LEU A 373 7.14 5.96 3.94
CA LEU A 373 8.09 6.99 3.58
C LEU A 373 9.49 6.60 4.07
N GLN A 374 10.49 6.68 3.18
CA GLN A 374 11.89 6.66 3.62
C GLN A 374 12.34 8.07 4.01
N THR A 375 12.94 8.22 5.20
CA THR A 375 13.47 9.51 5.67
C THR A 375 14.90 9.76 5.17
N PRO A 376 15.37 11.02 5.08
CA PRO A 376 16.75 11.35 4.70
C PRO A 376 17.83 10.68 5.55
N GLU A 377 17.50 10.37 6.80
CA GLU A 377 18.36 9.65 7.74
C GLU A 377 18.33 8.11 7.53
N GLN A 378 17.77 7.65 6.42
CA GLN A 378 17.61 6.26 5.99
C GLN A 378 16.74 5.41 6.93
N GLY A 379 15.84 6.05 7.69
CA GLY A 379 14.77 5.36 8.40
C GLY A 379 13.52 5.20 7.53
N TYR A 380 12.55 4.46 8.03
CA TYR A 380 11.26 4.19 7.39
C TYR A 380 10.14 4.56 8.34
N LEU A 381 9.21 5.38 7.87
CA LEU A 381 7.99 5.76 8.57
C LEU A 381 6.81 5.05 7.92
N LEU A 382 6.05 4.31 8.71
CA LEU A 382 4.86 3.59 8.28
C LEU A 382 3.62 4.21 8.92
N GLY A 383 2.57 4.41 8.12
CA GLY A 383 1.24 4.78 8.60
C GLY A 383 0.23 3.68 8.28
N GLY A 384 -0.69 3.41 9.19
CA GLY A 384 -1.74 2.42 8.98
C GLY A 384 -2.76 2.37 10.11
N ALA A 385 -3.18 1.17 10.49
CA ALA A 385 -4.17 0.95 11.55
C ALA A 385 -3.76 -0.21 12.47
N THR A 386 -4.24 -0.19 13.71
CA THR A 386 -4.06 -1.28 14.69
C THR A 386 -5.35 -1.49 15.47
N THR A 387 -5.69 -2.76 15.73
CA THR A 387 -6.78 -3.17 16.64
C THR A 387 -6.28 -3.51 18.05
N SER A 388 -4.96 -3.50 18.27
CA SER A 388 -4.33 -3.95 19.52
C SER A 388 -4.69 -3.14 20.75
N HIS A 389 -5.39 -2.00 20.61
CA HIS A 389 -5.65 -1.06 21.70
C HIS A 389 -7.15 -0.83 21.98
N GLY A 390 -8.03 -1.72 21.51
CA GLY A 390 -9.45 -1.71 21.86
C GLY A 390 -10.33 -0.88 20.92
N GLY A 391 -10.19 -1.13 19.62
CA GLY A 391 -10.82 -0.41 18.50
C GLY A 391 -9.78 -0.15 17.41
N ASP A 392 -10.20 0.20 16.19
CA ASP A 392 -9.26 0.55 15.11
C ASP A 392 -8.67 1.93 15.38
N MET A 393 -7.37 2.00 15.63
CA MET A 393 -6.62 3.23 15.85
C MET A 393 -5.59 3.46 14.74
N ALA A 394 -5.31 4.71 14.42
CA ALA A 394 -4.27 5.03 13.44
C ALA A 394 -2.91 4.63 14.02
N TYR A 395 -2.14 3.84 13.27
CA TYR A 395 -0.86 3.28 13.71
C TYR A 395 0.30 3.96 12.98
N LEU A 396 1.30 4.42 13.73
CA LEU A 396 2.49 5.08 13.20
C LEU A 396 3.74 4.41 13.74
N VAL A 397 4.61 3.93 12.86
CA VAL A 397 5.85 3.25 13.23
C VAL A 397 7.04 3.93 12.57
N TYR A 398 8.04 4.30 13.35
CA TYR A 398 9.34 4.70 12.82
C TYR A 398 10.39 3.62 13.10
N TYR A 399 10.93 3.06 12.03
CA TYR A 399 11.97 2.04 12.05
C TYR A 399 13.25 2.56 11.43
N LYS A 400 14.39 2.28 12.06
CA LYS A 400 15.71 2.61 11.53
C LYS A 400 16.61 1.38 11.65
N PRO A 401 17.06 0.78 10.51
CA PRO A 401 17.93 -0.39 10.50
C PRO A 401 19.27 -0.20 11.20
#